data_AF-A0A497M1D2-F1
#
_entry.id   AF-A0A497M1D2-F1
#
_cell.length_a   1.000
_cell.length_b   1.000
_cell.length_c   1.000
_cell.angle_alpha   90.00
_cell.angle_beta   90.00
_cell.angle_gamma   90.00
#
_symmetry.space_group_name_H-M   'P 1'
#
loop_
_entity.id
_entity.type
_entity.pdbx_description
1 polymer ?
#
loop_
_entity_poly.entity_id
_entity_poly.type
_entity_poly.pdbx_seq_one_letter_code
_entity_poly.pdbx_strand_id
1 'polypeptide(L)'
;ANILLKNSHLTKTQLETLLIDVLVENLAEKQLSFEEKAKLRLIKPSVTRGAFNRTLKQARNNAVKAIYTIMLLGYLGVVENSSLTPYIEISNKLKTYIETYKNFLKNGKTEEKELIRILREEMERMLLEH
;
A
#
# COMPACT_ATOMS: atom_id res chain seq x y z
N ALA A 1 -3.34 1.30 -10.05
CA ALA A 1 -2.18 0.57 -9.46
C ALA A 1 -2.26 -0.97 -9.56
N ASN A 2 -3.16 -1.55 -10.37
CA ASN A 2 -3.34 -3.01 -10.52
C ASN A 2 -2.05 -3.71 -11.02
N ILE A 3 -1.31 -3.07 -11.94
CA ILE A 3 -0.02 -3.58 -12.45
C ILE A 3 1.04 -3.71 -11.35
N LEU A 4 1.15 -2.74 -10.44
CA LEU A 4 2.15 -2.79 -9.36
C LEU A 4 1.85 -3.92 -8.39
N LEU A 5 0.58 -4.10 -8.01
CA LEU A 5 0.19 -5.19 -7.12
C LEU A 5 0.40 -6.56 -7.77
N LYS A 6 -0.02 -6.73 -9.03
CA LYS A 6 0.12 -7.98 -9.80
C LYS A 6 1.58 -8.42 -9.97
N ASN A 7 2.52 -7.47 -10.03
CA ASN A 7 3.95 -7.75 -10.20
C ASN A 7 4.73 -7.62 -8.88
N SER A 8 4.05 -7.53 -7.74
CA SER A 8 4.69 -7.50 -6.43
C SER A 8 4.62 -8.85 -5.72
N HIS A 9 5.39 -9.01 -4.65
CA HIS A 9 5.28 -10.15 -3.75
C HIS A 9 4.17 -9.99 -2.67
N LEU A 10 3.27 -9.01 -2.84
CA LEU A 10 2.17 -8.77 -1.92
C LEU A 10 0.84 -9.25 -2.51
N THR A 11 0.04 -9.96 -1.71
CA THR A 11 -1.37 -10.21 -2.06
C THR A 11 -2.22 -8.97 -1.76
N LYS A 12 -3.41 -8.86 -2.36
CA LYS A 12 -4.41 -7.81 -2.04
C LYS A 12 -4.63 -7.67 -0.53
N THR A 13 -4.81 -8.81 0.12
CA THR A 13 -5.02 -8.92 1.57
C THR A 13 -3.80 -8.44 2.39
N GLN A 14 -2.59 -8.71 1.91
CA GLN A 14 -1.35 -8.22 2.53
C GLN A 14 -1.17 -6.71 2.34
N LEU A 15 -1.43 -6.20 1.13
CA LEU A 15 -1.36 -4.77 0.83
C LEU A 15 -2.35 -3.97 1.68
N GLU A 16 -3.61 -4.41 1.74
CA GLU A 16 -4.64 -3.78 2.59
C GLU A 16 -4.21 -3.73 4.06
N THR A 17 -3.71 -4.86 4.58
CA THR A 17 -3.25 -4.95 5.97
C THR A 17 -2.08 -3.99 6.24
N LEU A 18 -1.16 -3.87 5.29
CA LEU A 18 -0.02 -2.94 5.37
C LEU A 18 -0.50 -1.48 5.33
N LEU A 19 -1.45 -1.15 4.46
CA LEU A 19 -2.01 0.20 4.36
C LEU A 19 -2.73 0.61 5.64
N ILE A 20 -3.55 -0.27 6.23
CA ILE A 20 -4.22 -0.01 7.51
C ILE A 20 -3.18 0.31 8.58
N ASP A 21 -2.13 -0.50 8.67
CA ASP A 21 -1.06 -0.33 9.66
C ASP A 21 -0.34 1.01 9.50
N VAL A 22 0.06 1.35 8.27
CA VAL A 22 0.76 2.60 7.92
C VAL A 22 -0.13 3.83 8.10
N LEU A 23 -1.40 3.78 7.66
CA LEU A 23 -2.31 4.92 7.77
C LEU A 23 -2.68 5.18 9.22
N VAL A 24 -2.93 4.14 10.02
CA VAL A 24 -3.20 4.30 11.45
C VAL A 24 -1.98 4.87 12.18
N GLU A 25 -0.77 4.43 11.85
CA GLU A 25 0.45 4.95 12.49
C GLU A 25 0.76 6.40 12.09
N ASN A 26 0.39 6.83 10.88
CA ASN A 26 0.68 8.18 10.38
C ASN A 26 -0.44 9.20 10.58
N LEU A 27 -1.70 8.77 10.75
CA LEU A 27 -2.87 9.66 10.79
C LEU A 27 -3.62 9.66 12.12
N ALA A 28 -3.46 8.63 12.96
CA ALA A 28 -4.17 8.59 14.23
C ALA A 28 -3.39 9.34 15.31
N GLU A 29 -4.03 10.32 15.96
CA GLU A 29 -3.48 11.01 17.14
C GLU A 29 -3.22 10.05 18.32
N LYS A 30 -3.88 8.88 18.30
CA LYS A 30 -3.74 7.81 19.30
C LYS A 30 -3.34 6.50 18.62
N GLN A 31 -2.34 5.81 19.17
CA GLN A 31 -1.98 4.46 18.73
C GLN A 31 -3.16 3.51 18.92
N LEU A 32 -3.70 2.98 17.81
CA LEU A 32 -4.71 1.93 17.86
C LEU A 32 -4.05 0.57 18.07
N SER A 33 -4.70 -0.26 18.88
CA SER A 33 -4.34 -1.66 19.05
C SER A 33 -4.51 -2.45 17.75
N PHE A 34 -3.81 -3.58 17.64
CA PHE A 34 -3.97 -4.48 16.50
C PHE A 34 -5.39 -5.05 16.36
N GLU A 35 -6.17 -5.10 17.45
CA GLU A 35 -7.56 -5.51 17.39
C GLU A 35 -8.42 -4.43 16.71
N GLU A 36 -8.20 -3.16 17.04
CA GLU A 36 -8.86 -2.04 16.38
C GLU A 36 -8.45 -1.95 14.90
N LYS A 37 -7.14 -2.10 14.60
CA LYS A 37 -6.64 -2.18 13.22
C LYS A 37 -7.31 -3.33 12.43
N ALA A 38 -7.53 -4.49 13.05
CA ALA A 38 -8.15 -5.64 12.39
C ALA A 38 -9.62 -5.41 11.98
N LYS A 39 -10.33 -4.52 12.68
CA LYS A 39 -11.71 -4.12 12.37
C LYS A 39 -11.81 -3.16 11.18
N LEU A 40 -10.69 -2.58 10.74
CA LEU A 40 -10.64 -1.62 9.62
C LEU A 40 -10.50 -2.27 8.23
N ARG A 41 -10.53 -3.60 8.12
CA ARG A 41 -10.50 -4.29 6.82
C ARG A 41 -11.78 -4.10 6.02
N LEU A 42 -11.60 -3.93 4.71
CA LEU A 42 -12.62 -3.72 3.69
C LEU A 42 -12.84 -4.97 2.81
N ILE A 43 -11.79 -5.73 2.46
CA ILE A 43 -11.85 -6.80 1.44
C ILE A 43 -12.46 -8.12 1.96
N LYS A 44 -12.33 -8.40 3.26
CA LYS A 44 -12.87 -9.60 3.91
C LYS A 44 -13.51 -9.22 5.25
N PRO A 45 -14.43 -10.05 5.81
CA PRO A 45 -15.01 -9.81 7.13
C PRO A 45 -13.94 -9.50 8.17
N SER A 46 -14.33 -8.75 9.21
CA SER A 46 -13.45 -8.41 10.33
C SER A 46 -12.68 -9.65 10.80
N VAL A 47 -11.35 -9.56 10.76
CA VAL A 47 -10.47 -10.68 11.09
C VAL A 47 -10.08 -10.62 12.56
N THR A 48 -9.73 -11.76 13.14
CA THR A 48 -9.17 -11.78 14.49
C THR A 48 -7.84 -11.04 14.53
N ARG A 49 -7.47 -10.50 15.70
CA ARG A 49 -6.15 -9.88 15.95
C ARG A 49 -4.98 -10.77 15.49
N GLY A 50 -5.07 -12.08 15.77
CA GLY A 50 -4.04 -13.05 15.36
C GLY A 50 -3.93 -13.20 13.84
N ALA A 51 -5.05 -13.22 13.12
CA ALA A 51 -5.06 -13.30 11.66
C ALA A 51 -4.52 -12.02 11.01
N PHE A 52 -4.87 -10.85 11.56
CA PHE A 52 -4.30 -9.57 11.13
C PHE A 52 -2.78 -9.55 11.31
N ASN A 53 -2.29 -9.87 12.50
CA ASN A 53 -0.86 -9.87 12.81
C ASN A 53 -0.05 -10.84 11.94
N ARG A 54 -0.58 -12.05 11.68
CA ARG A 54 0.06 -12.99 10.76
C ARG A 54 0.15 -12.42 9.35
N THR A 55 -0.92 -11.82 8.85
CA THR A 55 -0.92 -11.21 7.51
C THR A 55 0.07 -10.04 7.43
N LEU A 56 0.10 -9.17 8.44
CA LEU A 56 1.03 -8.05 8.50
C LEU A 56 2.48 -8.52 8.51
N LYS A 57 2.79 -9.55 9.32
CA LYS A 57 4.12 -10.16 9.36
C LYS A 57 4.50 -10.75 8.00
N GLN A 58 3.58 -11.44 7.33
CA GLN A 58 3.83 -11.97 5.98
C GLN A 58 4.10 -10.84 4.97
N ALA A 59 3.31 -9.77 4.98
CA ALA A 59 3.51 -8.62 4.10
C ALA A 59 4.90 -7.99 4.30
N ARG A 60 5.28 -7.72 5.57
CA ARG A 60 6.59 -7.18 5.92
C ARG A 60 7.73 -8.13 5.50
N ASN A 61 7.59 -9.42 5.77
CA ASN A 61 8.59 -10.41 5.37
C ASN A 61 8.78 -10.49 3.85
N ASN A 62 7.70 -10.39 3.08
CA ASN A 62 7.79 -10.41 1.61
C ASN A 62 8.50 -9.17 1.08
N ALA A 63 8.24 -7.99 1.66
CA ALA A 63 8.95 -6.76 1.31
C ALA A 63 10.45 -6.85 1.64
N VAL A 64 10.79 -7.33 2.84
CA VAL A 64 12.20 -7.54 3.25
C VAL A 64 12.89 -8.52 2.29
N LYS A 65 12.28 -9.68 2.02
CA LYS A 65 12.84 -10.67 1.09
C LYS A 65 13.09 -10.08 -0.30
N ALA A 66 12.17 -9.28 -0.83
CA ALA A 66 12.36 -8.64 -2.13
C ALA A 66 13.61 -7.74 -2.15
N ILE A 67 13.84 -6.96 -1.09
CA ILE A 67 15.04 -6.12 -0.93
C ILE A 67 16.30 -6.98 -0.89
N TYR A 68 16.31 -8.02 -0.05
CA TYR A 68 17.45 -8.93 0.05
C TYR A 68 17.74 -9.68 -1.27
N THR A 69 16.71 -10.01 -2.06
CA THR A 69 16.88 -10.57 -3.40
C THR A 69 17.59 -9.59 -4.33
N ILE A 70 17.17 -8.32 -4.35
CA ILE A 70 17.84 -7.28 -5.15
C ILE A 70 19.30 -7.12 -4.71
N MET A 71 19.56 -7.08 -3.39
CA MET A 71 20.93 -7.00 -2.86
C MET A 71 21.78 -8.19 -3.27
N LEU A 72 21.23 -9.41 -3.21
CA LEU A 72 21.94 -10.63 -3.61
C LEU A 72 22.27 -10.62 -5.11
N LEU A 73 21.32 -10.21 -5.96
CA LEU A 73 21.55 -10.11 -7.40
C LEU A 73 22.60 -9.05 -7.73
N GLY A 74 22.63 -7.93 -6.99
CA GLY A 74 23.68 -6.92 -7.12
C GLY A 74 25.05 -7.45 -6.69
N TYR A 75 25.12 -8.16 -5.57
CA TYR A 75 26.34 -8.81 -5.09
C TYR A 75 26.90 -9.84 -6.10
N LEU A 76 26.02 -10.58 -6.77
CA LEU A 76 26.40 -11.54 -7.82
C LEU A 76 26.75 -10.89 -9.17
N GLY A 77 26.64 -9.56 -9.30
CA GLY A 77 26.92 -8.85 -10.54
C GLY A 77 25.83 -9.00 -11.61
N VAL A 78 24.64 -9.48 -11.26
CA VAL A 78 23.50 -9.64 -12.19
C VAL A 78 22.74 -8.33 -12.38
N VAL A 79 22.72 -7.47 -11.37
CA VAL A 79 21.97 -6.20 -11.34
C VAL A 79 22.94 -5.07 -10.97
N GLU A 80 23.09 -4.10 -11.86
CA GLU A 80 23.85 -2.87 -11.54
C GLU A 80 22.96 -1.86 -10.84
N ASN A 81 23.53 -1.00 -9.98
CA ASN A 81 22.77 0.03 -9.26
C ASN A 81 21.98 0.97 -10.19
N SER A 82 22.50 1.26 -11.39
CA SER A 82 21.84 2.07 -12.44
C SER A 82 20.51 1.47 -12.90
N SER A 83 20.36 0.15 -12.84
CA SER A 83 19.15 -0.55 -13.30
C SER A 83 17.94 -0.37 -12.38
N LEU A 84 18.15 0.05 -11.12
CA LEU A 84 17.07 0.30 -10.15
C LEU A 84 16.56 1.75 -10.19
N THR A 85 17.37 2.69 -10.68
CA THR A 85 17.05 4.12 -10.76
C THR A 85 15.69 4.40 -11.42
N PRO A 86 15.34 3.79 -12.58
CA PRO A 86 14.05 4.04 -13.22
C PRO A 86 12.85 3.66 -12.33
N TYR A 87 12.95 2.58 -11.56
CA TYR A 87 11.87 2.14 -10.67
C TYR A 87 11.67 3.10 -9.49
N ILE A 88 12.76 3.64 -8.94
CA ILE A 88 12.72 4.63 -7.87
C ILE A 88 12.12 5.95 -8.38
N GLU A 89 12.51 6.41 -9.57
CA GLU A 89 11.95 7.61 -10.20
C GLU A 89 10.44 7.49 -10.45
N ILE A 90 9.98 6.35 -10.98
CA ILE A 90 8.56 6.07 -11.18
C ILE A 90 7.81 6.09 -9.85
N SER A 91 8.36 5.47 -8.80
CA SER A 91 7.76 5.49 -7.45
C SER A 91 7.60 6.92 -6.91
N ASN A 92 8.62 7.76 -7.07
CA ASN A 92 8.57 9.16 -6.64
C ASN A 92 7.54 9.97 -7.43
N LYS A 93 7.49 9.81 -8.77
CA LYS A 93 6.49 10.47 -9.62
C LYS A 93 5.06 10.08 -9.23
N LEU A 94 4.82 8.80 -8.93
CA LEU A 94 3.52 8.32 -8.45
C LEU A 94 3.11 8.96 -7.12
N LYS A 95 4.05 9.08 -6.18
CA LYS A 95 3.81 9.75 -4.90
C LYS A 95 3.44 11.22 -5.11
N THR A 96 4.23 11.95 -5.91
CA THR A 96 3.96 13.35 -6.24
C THR A 96 2.61 13.53 -6.92
N TYR A 97 2.26 12.67 -7.88
CA TYR A 97 0.94 12.70 -8.54
C TYR A 97 -0.21 12.58 -7.52
N ILE A 98 -0.12 11.63 -6.59
CA ILE A 98 -1.12 11.43 -5.53
C ILE A 98 -1.19 12.67 -4.60
N GLU A 99 -0.06 13.26 -4.24
CA GLU A 99 0.00 14.45 -3.39
C GLU A 99 -0.57 15.70 -4.07
N THR A 100 -0.24 15.91 -5.35
CA THR A 100 -0.80 17.00 -6.17
C THR A 100 -2.31 16.84 -6.31
N TYR A 101 -2.81 15.62 -6.57
CA TYR A 101 -4.23 15.34 -6.62
C TYR A 101 -4.91 15.65 -5.27
N LYS A 102 -4.36 15.17 -4.14
CA LYS A 102 -4.87 15.47 -2.79
C LYS A 102 -4.95 16.97 -2.49
N ASN A 103 -3.96 17.76 -2.92
CA ASN A 103 -3.92 19.21 -2.68
C ASN A 103 -4.89 19.97 -3.59
N PHE A 104 -5.05 19.55 -4.85
CA PHE A 104 -6.06 20.10 -5.76
C PHE A 104 -7.47 19.92 -5.19
N LEU A 105 -7.74 18.74 -4.64
CA LEU A 105 -9.01 18.38 -4.03
C LEU A 105 -9.36 19.15 -2.75
N LYS A 106 -8.36 19.53 -1.94
CA LYS A 106 -8.58 20.37 -0.73
C LYS A 106 -8.97 21.81 -1.06
N ASN A 107 -8.66 22.28 -2.27
CA ASN A 107 -8.84 23.68 -2.66
C ASN A 107 -10.01 23.91 -3.64
N GLY A 108 -10.64 22.84 -4.13
CA GLY A 108 -11.81 22.90 -5.03
C GLY A 108 -13.12 22.77 -4.27
N LYS A 109 -13.97 23.80 -4.31
CA LYS A 109 -15.31 23.82 -3.70
C LYS A 109 -16.28 22.84 -4.37
N THR A 110 -16.15 21.54 -4.13
CA THR A 110 -17.21 20.54 -4.44
C THR A 110 -17.04 19.33 -3.50
N GLU A 111 -18.16 18.96 -2.86
CA GLU A 111 -18.34 18.12 -1.67
C GLU A 111 -17.36 16.94 -1.48
N GLU A 112 -16.66 16.91 -0.33
CA GLU A 112 -15.75 15.84 0.12
C GLU A 112 -16.29 14.41 -0.04
N LYS A 113 -17.62 14.25 -0.03
CA LYS A 113 -18.31 12.97 -0.24
C LYS A 113 -18.08 12.39 -1.64
N GLU A 114 -17.99 13.23 -2.67
CA GLU A 114 -17.79 12.80 -4.05
C GLU A 114 -16.36 12.31 -4.28
N LEU A 115 -15.39 12.94 -3.60
CA LEU A 115 -14.00 12.49 -3.59
C LEU A 115 -13.83 11.14 -2.89
N ILE A 116 -14.43 10.99 -1.71
CA ILE A 116 -14.40 9.73 -0.97
C ILE A 116 -15.05 8.62 -1.81
N ARG A 117 -16.09 8.96 -2.59
CA ARG A 117 -16.75 8.04 -3.53
C ARG A 117 -15.83 7.64 -4.68
N ILE A 118 -15.17 8.58 -5.37
CA ILE A 118 -14.29 8.28 -6.51
C ILE A 118 -13.06 7.46 -6.07
N LEU A 119 -12.42 7.83 -4.96
CA LEU A 119 -11.27 7.08 -4.42
C LEU A 119 -11.67 5.69 -3.95
N ARG A 120 -12.86 5.56 -3.33
CA ARG A 120 -13.45 4.27 -2.96
C ARG A 120 -13.74 3.43 -4.19
N GLU A 121 -14.38 3.99 -5.22
CA GLU A 121 -14.71 3.29 -6.46
C GLU A 121 -13.46 2.87 -7.25
N GLU A 122 -12.41 3.69 -7.25
CA GLU A 122 -11.16 3.36 -7.91
C GLU A 122 -10.36 2.31 -7.12
N MET A 123 -10.38 2.36 -5.78
CA MET A 123 -9.89 1.27 -4.94
C MET A 123 -10.71 -0.01 -5.16
N GLU A 124 -12.03 0.07 -5.17
CA GLU A 124 -12.94 -1.06 -5.39
C GLU A 124 -12.73 -1.67 -6.77
N ARG A 125 -12.63 -0.86 -7.85
CA ARG A 125 -12.26 -1.34 -9.20
C ARG A 125 -10.90 -2.03 -9.19
N MET A 126 -9.90 -1.43 -8.56
CA MET A 126 -8.56 -2.01 -8.44
C MET A 126 -8.52 -3.32 -7.62
N LEU A 127 -9.50 -3.54 -6.74
CA LEU A 127 -9.59 -4.71 -5.86
C LEU A 127 -10.55 -5.79 -6.40
N LEU A 128 -11.57 -5.43 -7.17
CA LEU A 128 -12.62 -6.34 -7.70
C LEU A 128 -12.39 -6.77 -9.16
N GLU A 129 -11.52 -6.11 -9.91
CA GLU A 129 -11.04 -6.63 -11.21
C GLU A 129 -10.00 -7.75 -10.98
N HIS A 130 -10.56 -8.92 -10.62
CA HIS A 130 -9.99 -10.27 -10.41
C HIS A 130 -9.08 -10.42 -9.18
#